data_AF-A0A9J8AZT2-F1
#
_entry.id   AF-A0A9J8AZT2-F1
#
_cell.length_a   1.000
_cell.length_b   1.000
_cell.length_c   1.000
_cell.angle_alpha   90.00
_cell.angle_beta   90.00
_cell.angle_gamma   90.00
#
_symmetry.space_group_name_H-M   'P 1'
#
loop_
_entity.id
_entity.type
_entity.pdbx_description
1 polymer ?
#
loop_
_entity_poly.entity_id
_entity_poly.type
_entity_poly.pdbx_seq_one_letter_code
_entity_poly.pdbx_strand_id
1 'polypeptide(L)'
;MNRSQTDDDEDDEDVSRHLSPLCDPTHLLHRILVLLFMCFLGFGSYFCYDNPAALQTQVIQDMSLNTASFMQLYSWYSWPNVFLCFLGGSLLDRVFGIRLGTIIFSLFVLVGQVVLLHRSYLLLELWLMNLGRFVFGIGGESLAVAQNTYAVNWFKGKELNLVFGLQLSMARLGSTVNMNVIGWVYGRIQAMLGSAGHTTLGVTLMIAASTCLFSLICALILGFLDRRAERILHKEQGRTGEVIKLTDVKDFPFSLWLIFIICVAYYVAIFPFIGLGQDFFIEKFAFTTVQARAINSIVYIISAPASPLLGFVVDRTGRNVLWVMLAVATTLLSHMMLAVLCVCQCLLGLSYSLLACALWPMVAFVVPEHQLGTAYGFMQSIQNLGLALMSMAAGSILDLRGYLFLEVFFIACLCLALLAVVLLYLCDYYKGNISVHSR
;
A
#
# COMPACT_ATOMS: atom_id res chain seq x y z
N MET A 1 -47.21 -10.78 -34.73
CA MET A 1 -46.05 -11.20 -33.92
C MET A 1 -45.12 -10.01 -33.80
N ASN A 2 -45.32 -9.16 -32.78
CA ASN A 2 -44.42 -8.06 -32.39
C ASN A 2 -45.01 -7.43 -31.12
N ARG A 3 -44.92 -8.13 -29.99
CA ARG A 3 -45.49 -7.66 -28.72
C ARG A 3 -44.76 -8.19 -27.49
N SER A 4 -43.45 -8.42 -27.59
CA SER A 4 -42.65 -9.01 -26.49
C SER A 4 -41.27 -8.37 -26.35
N GLN A 5 -41.08 -7.13 -26.79
CA GLN A 5 -39.80 -6.42 -26.73
C GLN A 5 -39.93 -4.97 -26.22
N THR A 6 -41.11 -4.57 -25.78
CA THR A 6 -41.39 -3.22 -25.25
C THR A 6 -41.75 -3.22 -23.77
N ASP A 7 -41.96 -4.39 -23.16
CA ASP A 7 -42.45 -4.46 -21.77
C ASP A 7 -41.31 -4.68 -20.76
N ASP A 8 -40.10 -5.07 -21.20
CA ASP A 8 -38.93 -5.21 -20.30
C ASP A 8 -38.15 -3.89 -20.13
N ASP A 9 -38.30 -2.92 -21.04
CA ASP A 9 -37.61 -1.61 -20.97
C ASP A 9 -38.38 -0.57 -20.13
N GLU A 10 -39.70 -0.71 -19.97
CA GLU A 10 -40.51 0.22 -19.17
C GLU A 10 -40.45 -0.09 -17.65
N ASP A 11 -40.20 -1.34 -17.25
CA ASP A 11 -40.07 -1.72 -15.84
C ASP A 11 -38.69 -1.34 -15.23
N ASP A 12 -37.64 -1.22 -16.04
CA ASP A 12 -36.28 -0.86 -15.57
C ASP A 12 -36.06 0.67 -15.47
N GLU A 13 -36.78 1.50 -16.26
CA GLU A 13 -36.71 2.96 -16.11
C GLU A 13 -37.32 3.46 -14.80
N ASP A 14 -38.37 2.79 -14.28
CA ASP A 14 -39.09 3.23 -13.07
C ASP A 14 -38.37 2.85 -11.76
N VAL A 15 -37.46 1.86 -11.77
CA VAL A 15 -36.64 1.49 -10.60
C VAL A 15 -35.61 2.58 -10.27
N SER A 16 -35.18 3.37 -11.26
CA SER A 16 -34.20 4.44 -11.08
C SER A 16 -34.71 5.62 -10.24
N ARG A 17 -36.03 5.82 -10.14
CA ARG A 17 -36.65 7.03 -9.53
C ARG A 17 -36.91 6.96 -8.03
N HIS A 18 -36.73 5.81 -7.37
CA HIS A 18 -37.03 5.66 -5.94
C HIS A 18 -35.95 4.92 -5.12
N LEU A 19 -34.70 4.92 -5.57
CA LEU A 19 -33.60 4.37 -4.76
C LEU A 19 -33.26 5.31 -3.60
N SER A 20 -33.14 4.76 -2.39
CA SER A 20 -32.68 5.54 -1.24
C SER A 20 -31.27 6.10 -1.51
N PRO A 21 -30.86 7.22 -0.89
CA PRO A 21 -29.58 7.88 -1.18
C PRO A 21 -28.32 7.01 -0.96
N LEU A 22 -28.44 5.92 -0.21
CA LEU A 22 -27.39 4.91 0.03
C LEU A 22 -27.39 3.79 -1.03
N CYS A 23 -28.48 3.63 -1.75
CA CYS A 23 -28.71 2.60 -2.74
C CYS A 23 -28.53 3.08 -4.19
N ASP A 24 -28.56 4.40 -4.41
CA ASP A 24 -28.30 5.02 -5.71
C ASP A 24 -26.77 5.13 -5.94
N PRO A 25 -26.20 4.42 -6.93
CA PRO A 25 -24.77 4.43 -7.19
C PRO A 25 -24.24 5.77 -7.72
N THR A 26 -25.10 6.68 -8.20
CA THR A 26 -24.69 8.03 -8.60
C THR A 26 -24.59 8.99 -7.41
N HIS A 27 -25.25 8.67 -6.30
CA HIS A 27 -25.35 9.55 -5.16
C HIS A 27 -24.08 9.55 -4.31
N LEU A 28 -23.71 10.73 -3.78
CA LEU A 28 -22.49 10.93 -3.00
C LEU A 28 -22.38 9.99 -1.80
N LEU A 29 -23.50 9.72 -1.11
CA LEU A 29 -23.51 8.83 0.06
C LEU A 29 -23.15 7.38 -0.29
N HIS A 30 -23.58 6.89 -1.45
CA HIS A 30 -23.18 5.56 -1.92
C HIS A 30 -21.69 5.53 -2.26
N ARG A 31 -21.18 6.57 -2.95
CA ARG A 31 -19.74 6.68 -3.25
C ARG A 31 -18.90 6.74 -1.97
N ILE A 32 -19.34 7.46 -0.93
CA ILE A 32 -18.68 7.48 0.39
C ILE A 32 -18.73 6.10 1.05
N LEU A 33 -19.86 5.38 0.98
CA LEU A 33 -19.97 4.03 1.52
C LEU A 33 -18.99 3.06 0.84
N VAL A 34 -18.87 3.15 -0.48
CA VAL A 34 -17.91 2.37 -1.27
C VAL A 34 -16.48 2.72 -0.88
N LEU A 35 -16.17 4.01 -0.73
CA LEU A 35 -14.86 4.48 -0.28
C LEU A 35 -14.52 3.94 1.11
N LEU A 36 -15.48 3.92 2.04
CA LEU A 36 -15.30 3.36 3.38
C LEU A 36 -14.82 1.90 3.30
N PHE A 37 -15.55 1.04 2.58
CA PHE A 37 -15.18 -0.37 2.42
C PHE A 37 -13.86 -0.54 1.67
N MET A 38 -13.60 0.31 0.68
CA MET A 38 -12.34 0.33 -0.05
C MET A 38 -11.15 0.69 0.84
N CYS A 39 -11.30 1.64 1.77
CA CYS A 39 -10.24 1.99 2.71
C CYS A 39 -9.96 0.87 3.73
N PHE A 40 -11.00 0.15 4.18
CA PHE A 40 -10.86 -0.99 5.08
C PHE A 40 -10.35 -2.28 4.42
N LEU A 41 -10.31 -2.31 3.09
CA LEU A 41 -9.81 -3.44 2.31
C LEU A 41 -8.36 -3.80 2.65
N GLY A 42 -7.49 -2.80 2.77
CA GLY A 42 -6.09 -2.98 3.14
C GLY A 42 -5.84 -3.15 4.64
N PHE A 43 -6.79 -2.76 5.51
CA PHE A 43 -6.58 -2.65 6.95
C PHE A 43 -6.04 -3.94 7.59
N GLY A 44 -6.68 -5.09 7.34
CA GLY A 44 -6.26 -6.38 7.89
C GLY A 44 -4.92 -6.85 7.35
N SER A 45 -4.60 -6.51 6.09
CA SER A 45 -3.29 -6.83 5.49
C SER A 45 -2.17 -6.09 6.21
N TYR A 46 -2.30 -4.76 6.38
CA TYR A 46 -1.29 -3.95 7.07
C TYR A 46 -1.20 -4.28 8.57
N PHE A 47 -2.33 -4.55 9.23
CA PHE A 47 -2.33 -5.01 10.62
C PHE A 47 -1.51 -6.30 10.77
N CYS A 48 -1.80 -7.32 9.94
CA CYS A 48 -1.14 -8.63 10.08
C CYS A 48 0.29 -8.69 9.55
N TYR A 49 0.62 -7.82 8.59
CA TYR A 49 1.97 -7.62 8.10
C TYR A 49 2.92 -7.31 9.27
N ASP A 50 2.51 -6.43 10.17
CA ASP A 50 3.31 -5.94 11.30
C ASP A 50 3.28 -6.82 12.56
N ASN A 51 2.51 -7.92 12.56
CA ASN A 51 2.46 -8.87 13.67
C ASN A 51 3.85 -9.32 14.19
N PRO A 52 4.84 -9.69 13.35
CA PRO A 52 6.11 -10.21 13.83
C PRO A 52 6.89 -9.17 14.62
N ALA A 53 6.96 -7.91 14.15
CA ALA A 53 7.63 -6.83 14.86
C ALA A 53 6.94 -6.51 16.19
N ALA A 54 5.60 -6.44 16.19
CA ALA A 54 4.84 -6.13 17.40
C ALA A 54 4.97 -7.21 18.49
N LEU A 55 5.21 -8.48 18.09
CA LEU A 55 5.39 -9.62 18.97
C LEU A 55 6.83 -10.15 18.97
N GLN A 56 7.83 -9.34 18.59
CA GLN A 56 9.20 -9.81 18.37
C GLN A 56 9.78 -10.57 19.57
N THR A 57 9.66 -9.99 20.77
CA THR A 57 10.17 -10.59 22.00
C THR A 57 9.50 -11.94 22.27
N GLN A 58 8.18 -12.01 22.11
CA GLN A 58 7.38 -13.20 22.33
C GLN A 58 7.70 -14.28 21.29
N VAL A 59 7.83 -13.92 20.01
CA VAL A 59 8.20 -14.85 18.94
C VAL A 59 9.60 -15.42 19.19
N ILE A 60 10.58 -14.59 19.53
CA ILE A 60 11.96 -15.04 19.80
C ILE A 60 11.99 -15.97 21.03
N GLN A 61 11.31 -15.60 22.12
CA GLN A 61 11.31 -16.36 23.37
C GLN A 61 10.49 -17.65 23.25
N ASP A 62 9.24 -17.56 22.80
CA ASP A 62 8.33 -18.72 22.72
C ASP A 62 8.79 -19.72 21.66
N MET A 63 9.49 -19.27 20.62
CA MET A 63 10.00 -20.14 19.55
C MET A 63 11.48 -20.47 19.63
N SER A 64 12.20 -19.94 20.62
CA SER A 64 13.65 -20.11 20.77
C SER A 64 14.42 -19.78 19.47
N LEU A 65 13.99 -18.76 18.75
CA LEU A 65 14.59 -18.35 17.47
C LEU A 65 15.75 -17.39 17.70
N ASN A 66 16.75 -17.43 16.81
CA ASN A 66 17.72 -16.34 16.72
C ASN A 66 17.15 -15.18 15.88
N THR A 67 17.75 -13.99 16.00
CA THR A 67 17.33 -12.79 15.28
C THR A 67 17.34 -13.00 13.76
N ALA A 68 18.32 -13.74 13.22
CA ALA A 68 18.42 -14.04 11.79
C ALA A 68 17.22 -14.85 11.29
N SER A 69 16.78 -15.87 12.03
CA SER A 69 15.63 -16.70 11.68
C SER A 69 14.33 -15.92 11.80
N PHE A 70 14.22 -15.02 12.78
CA PHE A 70 13.09 -14.09 12.88
C PHE A 70 12.99 -13.17 11.65
N MET A 71 14.10 -12.62 11.17
CA MET A 71 14.11 -11.74 10.00
C MET A 71 13.70 -12.44 8.70
N GLN A 72 13.85 -13.77 8.61
CA GLN A 72 13.37 -14.54 7.45
C GLN A 72 11.85 -14.39 7.24
N LEU A 73 11.07 -14.17 8.30
CA LEU A 73 9.61 -13.96 8.20
C LEU A 73 9.27 -12.73 7.34
N TYR A 74 10.10 -11.68 7.39
CA TYR A 74 9.95 -10.48 6.56
C TYR A 74 10.43 -10.75 5.13
N SER A 75 11.57 -11.41 4.97
CA SER A 75 12.12 -11.73 3.65
C SER A 75 11.17 -12.59 2.81
N TRP A 76 10.55 -13.61 3.42
CA TRP A 76 9.62 -14.51 2.72
C TRP A 76 8.32 -13.83 2.29
N TYR A 77 7.91 -12.74 2.96
CA TYR A 77 6.81 -11.90 2.49
C TYR A 77 7.22 -11.08 1.25
N SER A 78 8.39 -10.44 1.26
CA SER A 78 8.77 -9.45 0.25
C SER A 78 9.31 -10.03 -1.05
N TRP A 79 10.05 -11.14 -1.01
CA TRP A 79 10.68 -11.73 -2.19
C TRP A 79 9.71 -12.09 -3.33
N PRO A 80 8.55 -12.72 -3.06
CA PRO A 80 7.60 -13.08 -4.11
C PRO A 80 7.05 -11.85 -4.82
N ASN A 81 6.91 -10.75 -4.10
CA ASN A 81 6.26 -9.53 -4.56
C ASN A 81 7.05 -8.80 -5.65
N VAL A 82 8.35 -9.08 -5.78
CA VAL A 82 9.19 -8.60 -6.89
C VAL A 82 8.64 -9.05 -8.25
N PHE A 83 8.03 -10.23 -8.33
CA PHE A 83 7.51 -10.79 -9.59
C PHE A 83 5.99 -10.93 -9.57
N LEU A 84 5.43 -11.32 -8.43
CA LEU A 84 4.02 -11.66 -8.31
C LEU A 84 3.11 -10.43 -8.30
N CYS A 85 3.56 -9.24 -7.90
CA CYS A 85 2.71 -8.04 -8.01
C CYS A 85 2.45 -7.69 -9.47
N PHE A 86 3.47 -7.82 -10.32
CA PHE A 86 3.35 -7.57 -11.75
C PHE A 86 2.41 -8.58 -12.40
N LEU A 87 2.60 -9.87 -12.08
CA LEU A 87 1.69 -10.92 -12.54
C LEU A 87 0.28 -10.74 -11.98
N GLY A 88 0.13 -10.36 -10.71
CA GLY A 88 -1.14 -10.10 -10.05
C GLY A 88 -1.91 -8.96 -10.72
N GLY A 89 -1.22 -7.88 -11.07
CA GLY A 89 -1.77 -6.78 -11.86
C GLY A 89 -2.25 -7.23 -13.25
N SER A 90 -1.43 -8.00 -13.95
CA SER A 90 -1.82 -8.55 -15.27
C SER A 90 -2.98 -9.53 -15.18
N LEU A 91 -3.03 -10.39 -14.15
CA LEU A 91 -4.13 -11.32 -13.89
C LEU A 91 -5.43 -10.57 -13.58
N LEU A 92 -5.34 -9.46 -12.86
CA LEU A 92 -6.46 -8.60 -12.54
C LEU A 92 -7.06 -7.99 -13.81
N ASP A 93 -6.23 -7.43 -14.69
CA ASP A 93 -6.74 -6.81 -15.92
C ASP A 93 -7.22 -7.85 -16.94
N ARG A 94 -6.54 -9.01 -17.07
CA ARG A 94 -6.77 -9.97 -18.16
C ARG A 94 -7.75 -11.10 -17.84
N VAL A 95 -7.70 -11.63 -16.62
CA VAL A 95 -8.33 -12.94 -16.30
C VAL A 95 -9.48 -12.79 -15.32
N PHE A 96 -9.22 -12.22 -14.16
CA PHE A 96 -10.19 -12.22 -13.06
C PHE A 96 -11.11 -10.99 -13.09
N GLY A 97 -10.62 -9.86 -13.61
CA GLY A 97 -11.25 -8.56 -13.39
C GLY A 97 -11.06 -8.07 -11.95
N ILE A 98 -11.34 -6.79 -11.74
CA ILE A 98 -11.08 -6.10 -10.47
C ILE A 98 -11.84 -6.77 -9.30
N ARG A 99 -13.12 -7.12 -9.48
CA ARG A 99 -13.98 -7.71 -8.43
C ARG A 99 -13.46 -9.05 -7.92
N LEU A 100 -13.34 -10.03 -8.83
CA LEU A 100 -12.91 -11.37 -8.45
C LEU A 100 -11.44 -11.37 -8.02
N GLY A 101 -10.59 -10.59 -8.68
CA GLY A 101 -9.17 -10.42 -8.31
C GLY A 101 -9.02 -9.94 -6.86
N THR A 102 -9.77 -8.91 -6.47
CA THR A 102 -9.75 -8.38 -5.10
C THR A 102 -10.15 -9.44 -4.07
N ILE A 103 -11.20 -10.23 -4.34
CA ILE A 103 -11.65 -11.31 -3.45
C ILE A 103 -10.60 -12.43 -3.36
N ILE A 104 -10.03 -12.84 -4.49
CA ILE A 104 -8.99 -13.89 -4.54
C ILE A 104 -7.74 -13.44 -3.76
N PHE A 105 -7.25 -12.22 -3.98
CA PHE A 105 -6.07 -11.72 -3.25
C PHE A 105 -6.35 -11.56 -1.76
N SER A 106 -7.53 -11.08 -1.38
CA SER A 106 -7.95 -11.03 0.03
C SER A 106 -8.04 -12.42 0.67
N LEU A 107 -8.49 -13.44 -0.08
CA LEU A 107 -8.48 -14.83 0.36
C LEU A 107 -7.05 -15.35 0.55
N PHE A 108 -6.10 -15.04 -0.34
CA PHE A 108 -4.69 -15.38 -0.15
C PHE A 108 -4.10 -14.74 1.12
N VAL A 109 -4.43 -13.49 1.41
CA VAL A 109 -4.04 -12.83 2.67
C VAL A 109 -4.60 -13.57 3.89
N LEU A 110 -5.89 -13.91 3.88
CA LEU A 110 -6.52 -14.65 4.98
C LEU A 110 -5.93 -16.06 5.13
N VAL A 111 -5.78 -16.80 4.03
CA VAL A 111 -5.20 -18.15 4.04
C VAL A 111 -3.75 -18.11 4.49
N GLY A 112 -2.94 -17.16 4.01
CA GLY A 112 -1.56 -17.00 4.45
C GLY A 112 -1.46 -16.72 5.95
N GLN A 113 -2.35 -15.86 6.47
CA GLN A 113 -2.44 -15.60 7.90
C GLN A 113 -2.90 -16.84 8.68
N VAL A 114 -3.86 -17.63 8.17
CA VAL A 114 -4.34 -18.86 8.82
C VAL A 114 -3.30 -19.99 8.78
N VAL A 115 -2.56 -20.13 7.68
CA VAL A 115 -1.46 -21.11 7.54
C VAL A 115 -0.35 -20.79 8.54
N LEU A 116 -0.08 -19.51 8.79
CA LEU A 116 0.83 -19.07 9.85
C LEU A 116 0.37 -19.59 11.24
N LEU A 117 -0.94 -19.79 11.45
CA LEU A 117 -1.53 -20.32 12.70
C LEU A 117 -1.48 -21.83 12.84
N HIS A 118 -1.58 -22.57 11.72
CA HIS A 118 -1.99 -23.99 11.71
C HIS A 118 -1.04 -24.92 12.46
N ARG A 119 0.14 -24.45 12.90
CA ARG A 119 1.08 -25.26 13.67
C ARG A 119 1.75 -24.54 14.85
N SER A 120 0.98 -23.74 15.59
CA SER A 120 1.38 -23.33 16.95
C SER A 120 1.14 -24.41 18.03
N TYR A 121 0.77 -25.64 17.64
CA TYR A 121 0.40 -26.75 18.54
C TYR A 121 1.26 -28.03 18.46
N LEU A 122 2.12 -28.21 17.45
CA LEU A 122 3.01 -29.38 17.35
C LEU A 122 4.40 -28.96 16.87
N LEU A 123 5.34 -28.88 17.82
CA LEU A 123 6.80 -28.90 17.68
C LEU A 123 7.38 -28.74 16.25
N LEU A 124 8.13 -27.66 16.05
CA LEU A 124 9.03 -27.30 14.95
C LEU A 124 8.46 -27.21 13.52
N GLU A 125 8.43 -26.00 12.95
CA GLU A 125 9.33 -25.63 11.83
C GLU A 125 9.03 -24.20 11.38
N LEU A 126 10.02 -23.32 11.52
CA LEU A 126 10.09 -21.98 10.91
C LEU A 126 9.57 -21.97 9.45
N TRP A 127 9.75 -23.10 8.74
CA TRP A 127 9.33 -23.31 7.37
C TRP A 127 7.84 -23.08 7.12
N LEU A 128 6.94 -23.52 8.01
CA LEU A 128 5.50 -23.31 7.79
C LEU A 128 5.09 -21.86 8.03
N MET A 129 5.72 -21.17 8.98
CA MET A 129 5.51 -19.73 9.16
C MET A 129 6.05 -18.93 7.97
N ASN A 130 7.20 -19.35 7.44
CA ASN A 130 7.75 -18.80 6.21
C ASN A 130 6.82 -19.05 5.02
N LEU A 131 6.20 -20.23 4.92
CA LEU A 131 5.19 -20.53 3.90
C LEU A 131 3.93 -19.66 4.07
N GLY A 132 3.44 -19.49 5.31
CA GLY A 132 2.33 -18.59 5.61
C GLY A 132 2.65 -17.15 5.21
N ARG A 133 3.86 -16.66 5.52
CA ARG A 133 4.36 -15.34 5.09
C ARG A 133 4.48 -15.21 3.58
N PHE A 134 4.96 -16.26 2.91
CA PHE A 134 5.03 -16.33 1.46
C PHE A 134 3.64 -16.20 0.82
N VAL A 135 2.69 -17.03 1.23
CA VAL A 135 1.30 -17.01 0.72
C VAL A 135 0.62 -15.67 1.04
N PHE A 136 0.83 -15.14 2.24
CA PHE A 136 0.34 -13.82 2.63
C PHE A 136 0.93 -12.73 1.73
N GLY A 137 2.22 -12.81 1.39
CA GLY A 137 2.89 -11.92 0.44
C GLY A 137 2.22 -11.88 -0.93
N ILE A 138 1.95 -13.06 -1.51
CA ILE A 138 1.25 -13.18 -2.81
C ILE A 138 -0.03 -12.34 -2.84
N GLY A 139 -0.82 -12.42 -1.76
CA GLY A 139 -2.06 -11.68 -1.63
C GLY A 139 -1.86 -10.21 -1.27
N GLY A 140 -0.95 -9.89 -0.35
CA GLY A 140 -0.86 -8.57 0.29
C GLY A 140 -0.60 -7.43 -0.69
N GLU A 141 0.46 -7.54 -1.49
CA GLU A 141 0.81 -6.47 -2.44
C GLU A 141 -0.10 -6.50 -3.67
N SER A 142 -0.53 -7.68 -4.13
CA SER A 142 -1.51 -7.81 -5.22
C SER A 142 -2.87 -7.22 -4.83
N LEU A 143 -3.24 -7.29 -3.55
CA LEU A 143 -4.44 -6.64 -3.01
C LEU A 143 -4.30 -5.12 -3.02
N ALA A 144 -3.12 -4.58 -2.75
CA ALA A 144 -2.87 -3.14 -2.87
C ALA A 144 -2.97 -2.65 -4.34
N VAL A 145 -2.46 -3.44 -5.28
CA VAL A 145 -2.64 -3.19 -6.73
C VAL A 145 -4.13 -3.19 -7.10
N ALA A 146 -4.88 -4.16 -6.58
CA ALA A 146 -6.32 -4.22 -6.78
C ALA A 146 -7.04 -3.00 -6.18
N GLN A 147 -6.70 -2.62 -4.95
CA GLN A 147 -7.27 -1.45 -4.26
C GLN A 147 -7.03 -0.15 -5.04
N ASN A 148 -5.81 0.07 -5.53
CA ASN A 148 -5.46 1.24 -6.35
C ASN A 148 -6.27 1.26 -7.66
N THR A 149 -6.40 0.11 -8.33
CA THR A 149 -7.18 -0.02 -9.57
C THR A 149 -8.68 0.23 -9.32
N TYR A 150 -9.20 -0.29 -8.21
CA TYR A 150 -10.58 -0.12 -7.78
C TYR A 150 -10.89 1.35 -7.47
N ALA A 151 -9.95 2.07 -6.83
CA ALA A 151 -10.04 3.50 -6.54
C ALA A 151 -10.27 4.32 -7.82
N VAL A 152 -9.48 4.03 -8.85
CA VAL A 152 -9.52 4.73 -10.14
C VAL A 152 -10.78 4.38 -10.95
N ASN A 153 -11.34 3.18 -10.78
CA ASN A 153 -12.59 2.80 -11.44
C ASN A 153 -13.81 3.53 -10.85
N TRP A 154 -13.79 3.82 -9.55
CA TRP A 154 -14.90 4.46 -8.83
C TRP A 154 -14.78 5.98 -8.70
N PHE A 155 -13.55 6.50 -8.64
CA PHE A 155 -13.25 7.91 -8.47
C PHE A 155 -12.39 8.38 -9.64
N LYS A 156 -12.79 9.50 -10.23
CA LYS A 156 -12.11 10.12 -11.39
C LYS A 156 -11.87 11.59 -11.10
N GLY A 157 -10.82 12.14 -11.72
CA GLY A 157 -10.54 13.59 -11.65
C GLY A 157 -10.18 14.07 -10.25
N LYS A 158 -10.89 15.11 -9.77
CA LYS A 158 -10.52 15.95 -8.62
C LYS A 158 -10.73 15.35 -7.23
N GLU A 159 -10.99 14.05 -7.13
CA GLU A 159 -11.17 13.37 -5.84
C GLU A 159 -10.16 12.21 -5.67
N LEU A 160 -9.32 11.96 -6.68
CA LEU A 160 -8.48 10.78 -6.72
C LEU A 160 -7.34 10.85 -5.71
N ASN A 161 -6.70 12.02 -5.54
CA ASN A 161 -5.59 12.15 -4.60
C ASN A 161 -6.06 12.03 -3.14
N LEU A 162 -7.23 12.56 -2.81
CA LEU A 162 -7.89 12.37 -1.51
C LEU A 162 -8.20 10.90 -1.24
N VAL A 163 -8.74 10.18 -2.23
CA VAL A 163 -9.06 8.75 -2.09
C VAL A 163 -7.81 7.93 -1.79
N PHE A 164 -6.73 8.13 -2.55
CA PHE A 164 -5.43 7.49 -2.27
C PHE A 164 -4.88 7.90 -0.90
N GLY A 165 -5.04 9.17 -0.51
CA GLY A 165 -4.65 9.67 0.80
C GLY A 165 -5.41 9.01 1.96
N LEU A 166 -6.72 8.78 1.81
CA LEU A 166 -7.56 8.09 2.78
C LEU A 166 -7.22 6.61 2.90
N GLN A 167 -6.97 5.93 1.78
CA GLN A 167 -6.53 4.53 1.77
C GLN A 167 -5.20 4.36 2.50
N LEU A 168 -4.23 5.21 2.20
CA LEU A 168 -2.92 5.18 2.86
C LEU A 168 -3.04 5.49 4.36
N SER A 169 -3.89 6.45 4.73
CA SER A 169 -4.17 6.75 6.14
C SER A 169 -4.69 5.50 6.88
N MET A 170 -5.66 4.79 6.29
CA MET A 170 -6.23 3.59 6.91
C MET A 170 -5.25 2.41 6.95
N ALA A 171 -4.39 2.27 5.94
CA ALA A 171 -3.28 1.32 5.98
C ALA A 171 -2.34 1.59 7.18
N ARG A 172 -1.95 2.85 7.39
CA ARG A 172 -1.09 3.26 8.51
C ARG A 172 -1.78 3.11 9.87
N LEU A 173 -3.09 3.36 9.94
CA LEU A 173 -3.87 3.08 11.13
C LEU A 173 -3.87 1.59 11.47
N GLY A 174 -4.00 0.70 10.48
CA GLY A 174 -3.89 -0.75 10.69
C GLY A 174 -2.60 -1.16 11.40
N SER A 175 -1.45 -0.73 10.87
CA SER A 175 -0.13 -0.93 11.48
C SER A 175 -0.03 -0.37 12.90
N THR A 176 -0.54 0.85 13.10
CA THR A 176 -0.48 1.54 14.41
C THR A 176 -1.32 0.82 15.45
N VAL A 177 -2.55 0.41 15.09
CA VAL A 177 -3.42 -0.35 15.99
C VAL A 177 -2.76 -1.69 16.35
N ASN A 178 -2.15 -2.38 15.38
CA ASN A 178 -1.43 -3.63 15.65
C ASN A 178 -0.34 -3.45 16.72
N MET A 179 0.56 -2.48 16.52
CA MET A 179 1.69 -2.23 17.44
C MET A 179 1.25 -1.91 18.88
N ASN A 180 0.06 -1.33 19.07
CA ASN A 180 -0.44 -0.96 20.39
C ASN A 180 -1.32 -2.04 21.04
N VAL A 181 -2.06 -2.80 20.24
CA VAL A 181 -3.10 -3.72 20.75
C VAL A 181 -2.59 -5.14 20.89
N ILE A 182 -1.78 -5.64 19.94
CA ILE A 182 -1.51 -7.09 19.85
C ILE A 182 -0.68 -7.62 21.03
N GLY A 183 0.24 -6.82 21.58
CA GLY A 183 1.00 -7.18 22.77
C GLY A 183 0.11 -7.27 24.02
N TRP A 184 -0.87 -6.36 24.16
CA TRP A 184 -1.86 -6.44 25.23
C TRP A 184 -2.77 -7.66 25.07
N VAL A 185 -3.19 -7.97 23.84
CA VAL A 185 -3.95 -9.19 23.53
C VAL A 185 -3.15 -10.43 23.94
N TYR A 186 -1.88 -10.51 23.57
CA TYR A 186 -1.00 -11.63 23.98
C TYR A 186 -0.99 -11.80 25.50
N GLY A 187 -0.77 -10.72 26.26
CA GLY A 187 -0.74 -10.78 27.72
C GLY A 187 -2.06 -11.25 28.35
N ARG A 188 -3.20 -10.86 27.75
CA ARG A 188 -4.53 -11.35 28.18
C ARG A 188 -4.74 -12.82 27.87
N ILE A 189 -4.31 -13.29 26.70
CA ILE A 189 -4.38 -14.71 26.33
C ILE A 189 -3.46 -15.54 27.23
N GLN A 190 -2.24 -15.07 27.51
CA GLN A 190 -1.31 -15.71 28.43
C GLN A 190 -1.94 -15.87 29.83
N ALA A 191 -2.62 -14.84 30.33
CA ALA A 191 -3.32 -14.90 31.61
C ALA A 191 -4.50 -15.89 31.62
N MET A 192 -5.19 -16.08 30.49
CA MET A 192 -6.29 -17.04 30.36
C MET A 192 -5.82 -18.49 30.17
N LEU A 193 -4.76 -18.72 29.39
CA LEU A 193 -4.22 -20.06 29.13
C LEU A 193 -3.25 -20.54 30.22
N GLY A 194 -2.79 -19.64 31.10
CA GLY A 194 -1.89 -19.97 32.21
C GLY A 194 -0.47 -20.39 31.80
N SER A 195 -0.12 -20.29 30.51
CA SER A 195 1.21 -20.63 29.99
C SER A 195 1.64 -19.68 28.85
N ALA A 196 2.90 -19.26 28.87
CA ALA A 196 3.55 -18.63 27.72
C ALA A 196 4.07 -19.73 26.78
N GLY A 197 4.03 -19.49 25.48
CA GLY A 197 4.49 -20.46 24.49
C GLY A 197 3.71 -20.40 23.17
N HIS A 198 4.01 -21.37 22.31
CA HIS A 198 3.47 -21.45 20.96
C HIS A 198 1.95 -21.33 20.88
N THR A 199 1.22 -21.94 21.82
CA THR A 199 -0.25 -21.92 21.85
C THR A 199 -0.81 -20.52 22.06
N THR A 200 -0.25 -19.76 23.00
CA THR A 200 -0.60 -18.36 23.28
C THR A 200 -0.30 -17.45 22.09
N LEU A 201 0.86 -17.64 21.45
CA LEU A 201 1.23 -16.93 20.23
C LEU A 201 0.25 -17.23 19.08
N GLY A 202 -0.10 -18.50 18.88
CA GLY A 202 -1.03 -18.93 17.82
C GLY A 202 -2.43 -18.36 18.00
N VAL A 203 -2.96 -18.39 19.24
CA VAL A 203 -4.28 -17.80 19.55
C VAL A 203 -4.27 -16.29 19.38
N THR A 204 -3.19 -15.61 19.76
CA THR A 204 -3.03 -14.16 19.55
C THR A 204 -3.07 -13.82 18.05
N LEU A 205 -2.35 -14.58 17.22
CA LEU A 205 -2.31 -14.40 15.78
C LEU A 205 -3.64 -14.77 15.10
N MET A 206 -4.43 -15.66 15.71
CA MET A 206 -5.80 -15.98 15.26
C MET A 206 -6.75 -14.82 15.49
N ILE A 207 -6.62 -14.11 16.62
CA ILE A 207 -7.35 -12.86 16.84
C ILE A 207 -6.93 -11.83 15.80
N ALA A 208 -5.64 -11.74 15.45
CA ALA A 208 -5.20 -10.89 14.34
C ALA A 208 -5.84 -11.32 12.99
N ALA A 209 -6.00 -12.62 12.72
CA ALA A 209 -6.66 -13.12 11.51
C ALA A 209 -8.13 -12.66 11.37
N SER A 210 -8.80 -12.31 12.47
CA SER A 210 -10.13 -11.70 12.40
C SER A 210 -10.13 -10.36 11.65
N THR A 211 -9.01 -9.63 11.67
CA THR A 211 -8.86 -8.38 10.89
C THR A 211 -8.76 -8.67 9.38
N CYS A 212 -8.07 -9.74 8.98
CA CYS A 212 -8.05 -10.20 7.58
C CYS A 212 -9.43 -10.67 7.13
N LEU A 213 -10.17 -11.39 8.00
CA LEU A 213 -11.54 -11.80 7.71
C LEU A 213 -12.46 -10.59 7.54
N PHE A 214 -12.32 -9.57 8.38
CA PHE A 214 -13.03 -8.31 8.22
C PHE A 214 -12.73 -7.66 6.87
N SER A 215 -11.47 -7.56 6.47
CA SER A 215 -11.08 -7.06 5.15
C SER A 215 -11.67 -7.90 3.99
N LEU A 216 -11.77 -9.23 4.14
CA LEU A 216 -12.43 -10.10 3.17
C LEU A 216 -13.94 -9.82 3.09
N ILE A 217 -14.61 -9.61 4.22
CA ILE A 217 -16.02 -9.20 4.25
C ILE A 217 -16.18 -7.85 3.53
N CYS A 218 -15.29 -6.88 3.77
CA CYS A 218 -15.30 -5.62 3.04
C CYS A 218 -15.12 -5.82 1.53
N ALA A 219 -14.22 -6.72 1.10
CA ALA A 219 -14.03 -7.05 -0.31
C ALA A 219 -15.29 -7.68 -0.95
N LEU A 220 -15.98 -8.58 -0.23
CA LEU A 220 -17.23 -9.18 -0.69
C LEU A 220 -18.36 -8.15 -0.82
N ILE A 221 -18.50 -7.27 0.19
CA ILE A 221 -19.49 -6.18 0.16
C ILE A 221 -19.17 -5.23 -1.00
N LEU A 222 -17.91 -4.84 -1.16
CA LEU A 222 -17.47 -3.96 -2.24
C LEU A 222 -17.75 -4.58 -3.63
N GLY A 223 -17.46 -5.88 -3.80
CA GLY A 223 -17.78 -6.61 -5.02
C GLY A 223 -19.28 -6.70 -5.30
N PHE A 224 -20.12 -6.82 -4.26
CA PHE A 224 -21.57 -6.76 -4.39
C PHE A 224 -22.05 -5.36 -4.80
N LEU A 225 -21.58 -4.31 -4.13
CA LEU A 225 -21.93 -2.92 -4.45
C LEU A 225 -21.51 -2.57 -5.89
N ASP A 226 -20.33 -2.99 -6.32
CA ASP A 226 -19.84 -2.80 -7.69
C ASP A 226 -20.66 -3.55 -8.74
N ARG A 227 -21.01 -4.81 -8.46
CA ARG A 227 -21.93 -5.55 -9.35
C ARG A 227 -23.31 -4.92 -9.44
N ARG A 228 -23.81 -4.35 -8.33
CA ARG A 228 -25.08 -3.64 -8.32
C ARG A 228 -25.00 -2.35 -9.11
N ALA A 229 -23.96 -1.55 -8.88
CA ALA A 229 -23.73 -0.31 -9.61
C ALA A 229 -23.57 -0.55 -11.12
N GLU A 230 -22.87 -1.60 -11.52
CA GLU A 230 -22.72 -2.00 -12.93
C GLU A 230 -24.09 -2.29 -13.59
N ARG A 231 -24.97 -3.03 -12.91
CA ARG A 231 -26.31 -3.33 -13.44
C ARG A 231 -27.16 -2.07 -13.58
N ILE A 232 -27.20 -1.22 -12.55
CA ILE A 232 -28.05 -0.03 -12.52
C ILE A 232 -27.56 1.04 -13.50
N LEU A 233 -26.24 1.19 -13.66
CA LEU A 233 -25.64 2.22 -14.50
C LEU A 233 -25.37 1.77 -15.94
N HIS A 234 -25.69 0.51 -16.28
CA HIS A 234 -25.30 -0.13 -17.55
C HIS A 234 -23.86 0.18 -17.95
N LYS A 235 -22.93 0.17 -16.97
CA LYS A 235 -21.51 0.41 -17.26
C LYS A 235 -21.06 -0.72 -18.19
N GLU A 236 -20.78 -0.39 -19.46
CA GLU A 236 -20.11 -1.33 -20.35
C GLU A 236 -18.83 -1.78 -19.66
N GLN A 237 -18.72 -3.10 -19.50
CA GLN A 237 -17.54 -3.69 -18.91
C GLN A 237 -16.36 -3.21 -19.76
N GLY A 238 -15.35 -2.61 -19.13
CA GLY A 238 -14.06 -2.25 -19.74
C GLY A 238 -13.27 -3.48 -20.23
N ARG A 239 -13.95 -4.51 -20.74
CA ARG A 239 -13.42 -5.48 -21.68
C ARG A 239 -13.16 -4.74 -22.97
N THR A 240 -12.13 -3.90 -23.01
CA THR A 240 -11.42 -3.73 -24.27
C THR A 240 -11.11 -5.16 -24.74
N GLY A 241 -11.64 -5.58 -25.89
CA GLY A 241 -11.39 -6.92 -26.43
C GLY A 241 -9.91 -7.23 -26.69
N GLU A 242 -9.02 -6.29 -26.36
CA GLU A 242 -7.58 -6.44 -26.33
C GLU A 242 -7.14 -7.25 -25.12
N VAL A 243 -6.73 -8.48 -25.42
CA VAL A 243 -6.06 -9.36 -24.47
C VAL A 243 -4.67 -8.77 -24.17
N ILE A 244 -4.52 -8.13 -23.01
CA ILE A 244 -3.26 -7.53 -22.56
C ILE A 244 -2.15 -8.58 -22.57
N LYS A 245 -1.06 -8.29 -23.26
CA LYS A 245 0.15 -9.11 -23.27
C LYS A 245 1.13 -8.53 -22.27
N LEU A 246 1.87 -9.38 -21.58
CA LEU A 246 2.94 -8.95 -20.66
C LEU A 246 4.04 -8.13 -21.37
N THR A 247 4.12 -8.20 -22.70
CA THR A 247 5.01 -7.39 -23.53
C THR A 247 4.60 -5.92 -23.62
N ASP A 248 3.33 -5.59 -23.38
CA ASP A 248 2.77 -4.25 -23.58
C ASP A 248 3.34 -3.24 -22.58
N VAL A 249 3.98 -3.72 -21.51
CA VAL A 249 4.79 -2.90 -20.59
C VAL A 249 5.92 -2.16 -21.30
N LYS A 250 6.47 -2.74 -22.37
CA LYS A 250 7.53 -2.08 -23.16
C LYS A 250 7.00 -0.88 -23.93
N ASP A 251 5.71 -0.85 -24.22
CA ASP A 251 5.03 0.21 -24.96
C ASP A 251 4.50 1.32 -24.03
N PHE A 252 4.76 1.21 -22.73
CA PHE A 252 4.41 2.26 -21.78
C PHE A 252 5.05 3.60 -22.13
N PRO A 253 4.29 4.71 -22.00
CA PRO A 253 4.78 6.02 -22.36
C PRO A 253 5.96 6.41 -21.48
N PHE A 254 6.89 7.17 -22.03
CA PHE A 254 8.09 7.65 -21.32
C PHE A 254 7.76 8.35 -19.98
N SER A 255 6.65 9.08 -19.92
CA SER A 255 6.16 9.71 -18.69
C SER A 255 5.90 8.71 -17.56
N LEU A 256 5.40 7.51 -17.87
CA LEU A 256 5.17 6.46 -16.88
C LEU A 256 6.49 5.85 -16.39
N TRP A 257 7.46 5.67 -17.28
CA TRP A 257 8.81 5.22 -16.89
C TRP A 257 9.48 6.21 -15.93
N LEU A 258 9.31 7.51 -16.13
CA LEU A 258 9.77 8.53 -15.18
C LEU A 258 9.06 8.40 -13.83
N ILE A 259 7.74 8.17 -13.81
CA ILE A 259 6.98 7.93 -12.57
C ILE A 259 7.55 6.72 -11.80
N PHE A 260 7.89 5.63 -12.49
CA PHE A 260 8.53 4.47 -11.86
C PHE A 260 9.89 4.79 -11.28
N ILE A 261 10.74 5.54 -12.00
CA ILE A 261 12.06 5.96 -11.50
C ILE A 261 11.90 6.84 -10.25
N ILE A 262 10.98 7.81 -10.28
CA ILE A 262 10.69 8.70 -9.14
C ILE A 262 10.25 7.86 -7.94
N CYS A 263 9.36 6.89 -8.15
CA CYS A 263 8.89 5.98 -7.11
C CYS A 263 10.07 5.25 -6.46
N VAL A 264 10.84 4.49 -7.24
CA VAL A 264 11.94 3.68 -6.69
C VAL A 264 12.97 4.57 -5.99
N ALA A 265 13.46 5.61 -6.66
CA ALA A 265 14.52 6.47 -6.15
C ALA A 265 14.11 7.19 -4.85
N TYR A 266 12.85 7.58 -4.73
CA TYR A 266 12.33 8.20 -3.51
C TYR A 266 12.16 7.20 -2.36
N TYR A 267 11.41 6.10 -2.57
CA TYR A 267 11.09 5.18 -1.48
C TYR A 267 12.32 4.45 -0.94
N VAL A 268 13.34 4.25 -1.79
CA VAL A 268 14.66 3.72 -1.40
C VAL A 268 15.43 4.66 -0.46
N ALA A 269 15.20 5.96 -0.49
CA ALA A 269 15.80 6.87 0.50
C ALA A 269 15.05 6.83 1.84
N ILE A 270 13.72 6.63 1.80
CA ILE A 270 12.86 6.67 2.98
C ILE A 270 12.88 5.37 3.78
N PHE A 271 12.53 4.22 3.17
CA PHE A 271 12.28 3.00 3.94
C PHE A 271 13.54 2.41 4.59
N PRO A 272 14.70 2.31 3.90
CA PRO A 272 15.95 1.91 4.54
C PRO A 272 16.38 2.87 5.65
N PHE A 273 16.19 4.19 5.48
CA PHE A 273 16.45 5.16 6.53
C PHE A 273 15.56 4.92 7.75
N ILE A 274 14.25 4.69 7.59
CA ILE A 274 13.36 4.36 8.71
C ILE A 274 13.80 3.03 9.37
N GLY A 275 14.24 2.04 8.59
CA GLY A 275 14.74 0.77 9.11
C GLY A 275 16.00 0.91 9.97
N LEU A 276 16.95 1.74 9.53
CA LEU A 276 18.24 1.99 10.21
C LEU A 276 18.21 3.18 11.18
N GLY A 277 17.11 3.95 11.18
CA GLY A 277 17.02 5.24 11.83
C GLY A 277 17.12 5.17 13.35
N GLN A 278 16.62 4.09 13.96
CA GLN A 278 16.74 3.91 15.41
C GLN A 278 18.21 3.93 15.86
N ASP A 279 19.05 3.14 15.21
CA ASP A 279 20.47 3.01 15.57
C ASP A 279 21.23 4.29 15.23
N PHE A 280 20.89 4.94 14.11
CA PHE A 280 21.38 6.28 13.80
C PHE A 280 21.14 7.28 14.93
N PHE A 281 19.92 7.34 15.49
CA PHE A 281 19.62 8.29 16.57
C PHE A 281 20.33 7.94 17.88
N ILE A 282 20.53 6.65 18.17
CA ILE A 282 21.29 6.20 19.34
C ILE A 282 22.76 6.62 19.20
N GLU A 283 23.39 6.32 18.07
CA GLU A 283 24.82 6.60 17.87
C GLU A 283 25.11 8.09 17.70
N LYS A 284 24.28 8.81 16.94
CA LYS A 284 24.53 10.22 16.60
C LYS A 284 24.15 11.18 17.73
N PHE A 285 23.05 10.91 18.43
CA PHE A 285 22.46 11.83 19.41
C PHE A 285 22.46 11.28 20.84
N ALA A 286 23.08 10.11 21.07
CA ALA A 286 23.16 9.45 22.38
C ALA A 286 21.78 9.24 23.03
N PHE A 287 20.76 8.99 22.21
CA PHE A 287 19.41 8.73 22.71
C PHE A 287 19.26 7.34 23.29
N THR A 288 18.34 7.23 24.24
CA THR A 288 17.88 5.92 24.70
C THR A 288 17.11 5.22 23.58
N THR A 289 17.09 3.88 23.59
CA THR A 289 16.32 3.08 22.62
C THR A 289 14.85 3.50 22.54
N VAL A 290 14.25 3.89 23.66
CA VAL A 290 12.86 4.36 23.72
C VAL A 290 12.69 5.70 23.00
N GLN A 291 13.59 6.66 23.25
CA GLN A 291 13.56 7.97 22.59
C GLN A 291 13.83 7.84 21.08
N ALA A 292 14.82 7.05 20.69
CA ALA A 292 15.16 6.82 19.28
C ALA A 292 13.99 6.19 18.51
N ARG A 293 13.33 5.19 19.11
CA ARG A 293 12.12 4.58 18.54
C ARG A 293 10.98 5.58 18.41
N ALA A 294 10.74 6.40 19.44
CA ALA A 294 9.70 7.41 19.41
C ALA A 294 9.93 8.41 18.26
N ILE A 295 11.15 8.92 18.12
CA ILE A 295 11.51 9.88 17.07
C ILE A 295 11.37 9.26 15.67
N ASN A 296 11.86 8.03 15.48
CA ASN A 296 11.75 7.33 14.20
C ASN A 296 10.28 7.09 13.79
N SER A 297 9.38 6.85 14.77
CA SER A 297 7.96 6.63 14.50
C SER A 297 7.17 7.91 14.14
N ILE A 298 7.71 9.10 14.40
CA ILE A 298 7.06 10.39 14.09
C ILE A 298 6.68 10.49 12.61
N VAL A 299 7.52 9.93 11.72
CA VAL A 299 7.30 9.92 10.26
C VAL A 299 5.93 9.32 9.92
N TYR A 300 5.60 8.17 10.50
CA TYR A 300 4.31 7.50 10.27
C TYR A 300 3.16 8.16 11.01
N ILE A 301 3.39 8.64 12.23
CA ILE A 301 2.37 9.33 13.04
C ILE A 301 1.88 10.59 12.32
N ILE A 302 2.78 11.35 11.69
CA ILE A 302 2.42 12.55 10.93
C ILE A 302 1.81 12.17 9.58
N SER A 303 2.35 11.16 8.91
CA SER A 303 1.87 10.75 7.59
C SER A 303 0.42 10.27 7.59
N ALA A 304 -0.02 9.59 8.65
CA ALA A 304 -1.38 9.06 8.73
C ALA A 304 -2.48 10.15 8.60
N PRO A 305 -2.53 11.20 9.45
CA PRO A 305 -3.49 12.29 9.29
C PRO A 305 -3.14 13.27 8.16
N ALA A 306 -1.86 13.41 7.78
CA ALA A 306 -1.48 14.30 6.70
C ALA A 306 -1.94 13.81 5.32
N SER A 307 -2.03 12.49 5.10
CA SER A 307 -2.30 11.94 3.76
C SER A 307 -3.66 12.34 3.19
N PRO A 308 -4.78 12.28 3.93
CA PRO A 308 -6.06 12.77 3.43
C PRO A 308 -6.06 14.29 3.23
N LEU A 309 -5.46 15.04 4.15
CA LEU A 309 -5.42 16.51 4.09
C LEU A 309 -4.63 17.00 2.87
N LEU A 310 -3.43 16.46 2.67
CA LEU A 310 -2.59 16.78 1.53
C LEU A 310 -3.21 16.27 0.23
N GLY A 311 -3.81 15.07 0.23
CA GLY A 311 -4.57 14.57 -0.92
C GLY A 311 -5.67 15.53 -1.36
N PHE A 312 -6.46 16.05 -0.41
CA PHE A 312 -7.47 17.08 -0.68
C PHE A 312 -6.88 18.38 -1.23
N VAL A 313 -5.76 18.85 -0.68
CA VAL A 313 -5.08 20.07 -1.16
C VAL A 313 -4.56 19.88 -2.59
N VAL A 314 -3.96 18.73 -2.89
CA VAL A 314 -3.48 18.37 -4.23
C VAL A 314 -4.66 18.31 -5.21
N ASP A 315 -5.77 17.70 -4.82
CA ASP A 315 -7.00 17.65 -5.61
C ASP A 315 -7.57 19.05 -5.92
N ARG A 316 -7.55 19.97 -4.95
CA ARG A 316 -8.05 21.34 -5.12
C ARG A 316 -7.16 22.21 -5.99
N THR A 317 -5.85 22.02 -5.90
CA THR A 317 -4.85 22.84 -6.60
C THR A 317 -4.43 22.25 -7.94
N GLY A 318 -4.65 20.95 -8.14
CA GLY A 318 -4.18 20.18 -9.29
C GLY A 318 -2.65 20.11 -9.33
N ARG A 319 -2.10 19.94 -10.54
CA ARG A 319 -0.65 20.00 -10.80
C ARG A 319 0.16 18.99 -9.97
N ASN A 320 -0.25 17.72 -9.99
CA ASN A 320 0.42 16.63 -9.26
C ASN A 320 1.95 16.63 -9.39
N VAL A 321 2.48 16.88 -10.60
CA VAL A 321 3.93 16.90 -10.84
C VAL A 321 4.66 17.93 -9.97
N LEU A 322 4.07 19.11 -9.74
CA LEU A 322 4.67 20.14 -8.87
C LEU A 322 4.65 19.74 -7.40
N TRP A 323 3.56 19.10 -6.94
CA TRP A 323 3.48 18.58 -5.58
C TRP A 323 4.47 17.44 -5.34
N VAL A 324 4.65 16.56 -6.32
CA VAL A 324 5.69 15.53 -6.29
C VAL A 324 7.08 16.20 -6.25
N MET A 325 7.32 17.25 -7.04
CA MET A 325 8.60 17.99 -7.02
C MET A 325 8.86 18.61 -5.64
N LEU A 326 7.85 19.25 -5.05
CA LEU A 326 7.92 19.81 -3.71
C LEU A 326 8.19 18.72 -2.66
N ALA A 327 7.52 17.57 -2.76
CA ALA A 327 7.74 16.45 -1.87
C ALA A 327 9.19 15.94 -1.94
N VAL A 328 9.72 15.71 -3.14
CA VAL A 328 11.12 15.27 -3.31
C VAL A 328 12.11 16.33 -2.80
N ALA A 329 11.89 17.61 -3.10
CA ALA A 329 12.76 18.69 -2.64
C ALA A 329 12.74 18.86 -1.11
N THR A 330 11.57 18.72 -0.48
CA THR A 330 11.44 18.80 0.99
C THR A 330 12.03 17.57 1.69
N THR A 331 11.92 16.39 1.09
CA THR A 331 12.62 15.18 1.58
C THR A 331 14.13 15.33 1.47
N LEU A 332 14.64 15.84 0.33
CA LEU A 332 16.06 16.13 0.15
C LEU A 332 16.57 17.11 1.21
N LEU A 333 15.81 18.19 1.45
CA LEU A 333 16.13 19.14 2.51
C LEU A 333 16.16 18.47 3.89
N SER A 334 15.23 17.56 4.19
CA SER A 334 15.22 16.82 5.45
C SER A 334 16.48 15.97 5.65
N HIS A 335 16.92 15.25 4.61
CA HIS A 335 18.18 14.48 4.65
C HIS A 335 19.42 15.38 4.77
N MET A 336 19.42 16.57 4.16
CA MET A 336 20.52 17.53 4.32
C MET A 336 20.55 18.14 5.73
N MET A 337 19.37 18.34 6.34
CA MET A 337 19.21 18.99 7.64
C MET A 337 19.24 18.01 8.82
N LEU A 338 19.51 16.73 8.60
CA LEU A 338 19.26 15.63 9.56
C LEU A 338 19.98 15.77 10.93
N ALA A 339 20.86 16.76 11.07
CA ALA A 339 21.38 17.27 12.34
C ALA A 339 20.30 17.92 13.26
N VAL A 340 19.19 18.42 12.71
CA VAL A 340 18.08 19.08 13.42
C VAL A 340 16.92 18.09 13.57
N LEU A 341 17.06 17.20 14.55
CA LEU A 341 16.21 16.03 14.84
C LEU A 341 14.71 16.21 14.56
N CYS A 342 14.00 17.03 15.34
CA CYS A 342 12.53 17.01 15.34
C CYS A 342 11.93 17.62 14.07
N VAL A 343 12.54 18.70 13.56
CA VAL A 343 12.02 19.37 12.36
C VAL A 343 12.20 18.47 11.14
N CYS A 344 13.32 17.76 11.03
CA CYS A 344 13.59 16.88 9.89
C CYS A 344 12.62 15.69 9.85
N GLN A 345 12.36 15.02 10.97
CA GLN A 345 11.42 13.89 10.99
C GLN A 345 9.98 14.33 10.68
N CYS A 346 9.57 15.53 11.13
CA CYS A 346 8.28 16.09 10.76
C CYS A 346 8.18 16.40 9.27
N LEU A 347 9.20 17.05 8.70
CA LEU A 347 9.28 17.33 7.27
C LEU A 347 9.32 16.04 6.44
N LEU A 348 10.00 15.01 6.93
CA LEU A 348 10.07 13.70 6.29
C LEU A 348 8.69 13.04 6.23
N GLY A 349 7.94 13.06 7.34
CA GLY A 349 6.57 12.53 7.39
C GLY A 349 5.59 13.28 6.47
N LEU A 350 5.67 14.61 6.43
CA LEU A 350 4.85 15.45 5.55
C LEU A 350 5.18 15.23 4.06
N SER A 351 6.47 15.21 3.72
CA SER A 351 6.91 15.01 2.34
C SER A 351 6.61 13.59 1.83
N TYR A 352 6.79 12.58 2.69
CA TYR A 352 6.40 11.20 2.41
C TYR A 352 4.91 11.08 2.09
N SER A 353 4.08 11.71 2.93
CA SER A 353 2.64 11.75 2.75
C SER A 353 2.23 12.46 1.46
N LEU A 354 2.84 13.61 1.17
CA LEU A 354 2.59 14.39 -0.05
C LEU A 354 2.95 13.62 -1.31
N LEU A 355 4.11 12.96 -1.33
CA LEU A 355 4.52 12.16 -2.48
C LEU A 355 3.56 10.99 -2.70
N ALA A 356 3.20 10.28 -1.63
CA ALA A 356 2.35 9.11 -1.75
C ALA A 356 0.94 9.46 -2.26
N CYS A 357 0.32 10.54 -1.77
CA CYS A 357 -1.00 10.92 -2.27
C CYS A 357 -0.99 11.53 -3.67
N ALA A 358 0.13 12.13 -4.12
CA ALA A 358 0.22 12.78 -5.43
C ALA A 358 0.76 11.86 -6.54
N LEU A 359 1.72 10.98 -6.25
CA LEU A 359 2.44 10.17 -7.24
C LEU A 359 1.63 8.96 -7.70
N TRP A 360 1.03 8.21 -6.77
CA TRP A 360 0.30 6.99 -7.09
C TRP A 360 -0.87 7.25 -8.06
N PRO A 361 -1.72 8.27 -7.85
CA PRO A 361 -2.77 8.63 -8.80
C PRO A 361 -2.28 8.97 -10.21
N MET A 362 -1.02 9.41 -10.38
CA MET A 362 -0.50 9.80 -11.70
C MET A 362 -0.41 8.63 -12.67
N VAL A 363 -0.28 7.39 -12.18
CA VAL A 363 -0.34 6.21 -13.05
C VAL A 363 -1.67 6.17 -13.80
N ALA A 364 -2.77 6.44 -13.11
CA ALA A 364 -4.11 6.49 -13.71
C ALA A 364 -4.32 7.64 -14.69
N PHE A 365 -3.54 8.71 -14.58
CA PHE A 365 -3.62 9.84 -15.50
C PHE A 365 -2.85 9.60 -16.80
N VAL A 366 -1.90 8.66 -16.80
CA VAL A 366 -0.99 8.40 -17.93
C VAL A 366 -1.34 7.11 -18.67
N VAL A 367 -1.98 6.14 -18.01
CA VAL A 367 -2.25 4.80 -18.53
C VAL A 367 -3.75 4.63 -18.78
N PRO A 368 -4.15 3.98 -19.89
CA PRO A 368 -5.56 3.69 -20.15
C PRO A 368 -6.14 2.71 -19.12
N GLU A 369 -7.45 2.79 -18.89
CA GLU A 369 -8.13 2.09 -17.79
C GLU A 369 -7.96 0.56 -17.81
N HIS A 370 -7.85 -0.03 -19.00
CA HIS A 370 -7.70 -1.46 -19.16
C HIS A 370 -6.31 -1.97 -18.76
N GLN A 371 -5.27 -1.14 -18.66
CA GLN A 371 -3.91 -1.55 -18.28
C GLN A 371 -3.51 -1.08 -16.86
N LEU A 372 -4.47 -0.57 -16.08
CA LEU A 372 -4.19 0.02 -14.77
C LEU A 372 -3.63 -1.00 -13.78
N GLY A 373 -4.21 -2.20 -13.71
CA GLY A 373 -3.72 -3.25 -12.82
C GLY A 373 -2.28 -3.63 -13.15
N THR A 374 -1.97 -3.76 -14.43
CA THR A 374 -0.63 -4.09 -14.95
C THR A 374 0.37 -2.98 -14.64
N ALA A 375 0.01 -1.72 -14.83
CA ALA A 375 0.87 -0.58 -14.53
C ALA A 375 1.13 -0.42 -13.02
N TYR A 376 0.10 -0.52 -12.18
CA TYR A 376 0.25 -0.50 -10.72
C TYR A 376 1.04 -1.73 -10.22
N GLY A 377 0.79 -2.91 -10.78
CA GLY A 377 1.51 -4.13 -10.46
C GLY A 377 2.99 -4.05 -10.82
N PHE A 378 3.32 -3.45 -11.97
CA PHE A 378 4.70 -3.19 -12.36
C PHE A 378 5.37 -2.17 -11.44
N MET A 379 4.69 -1.06 -11.10
CA MET A 379 5.18 -0.05 -10.16
C MET A 379 5.50 -0.64 -8.79
N GLN A 380 4.60 -1.48 -8.25
CA GLN A 380 4.81 -2.16 -6.96
C GLN A 380 5.96 -3.16 -7.03
N SER A 381 6.10 -3.88 -8.15
CA SER A 381 7.17 -4.85 -8.36
C SER A 381 8.56 -4.22 -8.39
N ILE A 382 8.73 -3.16 -9.19
CA ILE A 382 10.02 -2.47 -9.32
C ILE A 382 10.36 -1.70 -8.03
N GLN A 383 9.37 -1.19 -7.31
CA GLN A 383 9.55 -0.64 -5.96
C GLN A 383 10.09 -1.70 -5.00
N ASN A 384 9.45 -2.87 -4.91
CA ASN A 384 9.90 -3.96 -4.03
C ASN A 384 11.31 -4.44 -4.39
N LEU A 385 11.62 -4.56 -5.68
CA LEU A 385 12.97 -4.91 -6.14
C LEU A 385 14.00 -3.85 -5.72
N GLY A 386 13.68 -2.58 -5.96
CA GLY A 386 14.54 -1.46 -5.58
C GLY A 386 14.78 -1.41 -4.08
N LEU A 387 13.73 -1.58 -3.27
CA LEU A 387 13.85 -1.63 -1.81
C LEU A 387 14.71 -2.80 -1.34
N ALA A 388 14.55 -4.00 -1.91
CA ALA A 388 15.36 -5.16 -1.54
C ALA A 388 16.84 -4.92 -1.82
N LEU A 389 17.19 -4.52 -3.04
CA LEU A 389 18.58 -4.30 -3.45
C LEU A 389 19.22 -3.13 -2.70
N MET A 390 18.51 -2.02 -2.58
CA MET A 390 19.08 -0.80 -2.02
C MET A 390 19.11 -0.81 -0.49
N SER A 391 18.24 -1.57 0.18
CA SER A 391 18.36 -1.84 1.63
C SER A 391 19.63 -2.63 1.94
N MET A 392 19.97 -3.62 1.11
CA MET A 392 21.23 -4.36 1.26
C MET A 392 22.45 -3.45 1.03
N ALA A 393 22.39 -2.60 0.00
CA ALA A 393 23.45 -1.61 -0.25
C ALA A 393 23.60 -0.64 0.93
N ALA A 394 22.49 -0.09 1.44
CA ALA A 394 22.47 0.80 2.59
C ALA A 394 23.14 0.19 3.83
N GLY A 395 22.81 -1.05 4.19
CA GLY A 395 23.47 -1.76 5.29
C GLY A 395 24.98 -1.91 5.07
N SER A 396 25.39 -2.33 3.86
CA SER A 396 26.83 -2.48 3.55
C SER A 396 27.61 -1.15 3.59
N ILE A 397 26.99 -0.04 3.15
CA ILE A 397 27.59 1.30 3.21
C ILE A 397 27.73 1.73 4.67
N LEU A 398 26.70 1.47 5.49
CA LEU A 398 26.74 1.78 6.92
C LEU A 398 27.89 1.05 7.61
N ASP A 399 28.01 -0.27 7.41
CA ASP A 399 29.03 -1.09 8.07
C ASP A 399 30.46 -0.70 7.68
N LEU A 400 30.68 -0.34 6.40
CA LEU A 400 32.02 -0.05 5.87
C LEU A 400 32.44 1.42 6.01
N ARG A 401 31.48 2.36 5.99
CA ARG A 401 31.74 3.80 5.79
C ARG A 401 31.00 4.69 6.79
N GLY A 402 30.08 4.15 7.58
CA GLY A 402 29.31 4.88 8.59
C GLY A 402 28.18 5.75 8.02
N TYR A 403 27.44 6.39 8.93
CA TYR A 403 26.20 7.11 8.60
C TYR A 403 26.36 8.30 7.65
N LEU A 404 27.52 8.96 7.62
CA LEU A 404 27.71 10.09 6.70
C LEU A 404 27.65 9.64 5.24
N PHE A 405 28.28 8.52 4.90
CA PHE A 405 28.22 7.97 3.54
C PHE A 405 26.86 7.38 3.22
N LEU A 406 26.15 6.85 4.24
CA LEU A 406 24.77 6.42 4.10
C LEU A 406 23.84 7.58 3.72
N GLU A 407 23.95 8.73 4.39
CA GLU A 407 23.17 9.92 4.05
C GLU A 407 23.52 10.46 2.66
N VAL A 408 24.80 10.49 2.28
CA VAL A 408 25.21 10.88 0.92
C VAL A 408 24.57 9.96 -0.13
N PHE A 409 24.46 8.66 0.16
CA PHE A 409 23.80 7.70 -0.72
C PHE A 409 22.29 7.99 -0.85
N PHE A 410 21.58 8.29 0.24
CA PHE A 410 20.16 8.69 0.17
C PHE A 410 19.95 10.02 -0.55
N ILE A 411 20.80 11.01 -0.30
CA ILE A 411 20.80 12.29 -1.01
C ILE A 411 21.00 12.07 -2.52
N ALA A 412 21.92 11.18 -2.93
CA ALA A 412 22.13 10.86 -4.34
C ALA A 412 20.88 10.23 -4.98
N CYS A 413 20.19 9.33 -4.28
CA CYS A 413 18.92 8.76 -4.75
C CYS A 413 17.84 9.83 -4.90
N LEU A 414 17.73 10.76 -3.94
CA LEU A 414 16.76 11.85 -3.99
C LEU A 414 17.09 12.88 -5.09
N CYS A 415 18.37 13.12 -5.39
CA CYS A 415 18.78 13.92 -6.54
C CYS A 415 18.36 13.26 -7.86
N LEU A 416 18.49 11.93 -7.98
CA LEU A 416 17.98 11.19 -9.13
C LEU A 416 16.44 11.30 -9.24
N ALA A 417 15.73 11.15 -8.13
CA ALA A 417 14.28 11.36 -8.09
C ALA A 417 13.92 12.79 -8.54
N LEU A 418 14.62 13.82 -8.05
CA LEU A 418 14.38 15.21 -8.41
C LEU A 418 14.63 15.46 -9.90
N LEU A 419 15.72 14.92 -10.44
CA LEU A 419 16.01 14.99 -11.88
C LEU A 419 14.88 14.35 -12.69
N ALA A 420 14.42 13.17 -12.29
CA ALA A 420 13.32 12.47 -12.97
C ALA A 420 11.99 13.25 -12.90
N VAL A 421 11.68 13.90 -11.76
CA VAL A 421 10.49 14.77 -11.63
C VAL A 421 10.62 16.02 -12.51
N VAL A 422 11.80 16.63 -12.58
CA VAL A 422 12.04 17.79 -13.47
C VAL A 422 11.90 17.38 -14.93
N LEU A 423 12.46 16.25 -15.33
CA LEU A 423 12.26 15.71 -16.68
C LEU A 423 10.78 15.42 -16.97
N LEU A 424 10.06 14.87 -15.99
CA LEU A 424 8.61 14.63 -16.13
C LEU A 424 7.84 15.93 -16.31
N TYR A 425 8.17 16.96 -15.53
CA TYR A 425 7.60 18.29 -15.66
C TYR A 425 7.88 18.91 -17.04
N LEU A 426 9.11 18.78 -17.55
CA LEU A 426 9.46 19.26 -18.88
C LEU A 426 8.69 18.49 -19.96
N CYS A 427 8.58 17.16 -19.85
CA CYS A 427 7.77 16.36 -20.78
C CYS A 427 6.29 16.77 -20.78
N ASP A 428 5.73 17.05 -19.61
CA ASP A 428 4.35 17.51 -19.45
C ASP A 428 4.15 18.91 -20.07
N TYR A 429 5.12 19.80 -19.86
CA TYR A 429 5.15 21.14 -20.45
C TYR A 429 5.22 21.10 -21.98
N TYR A 430 6.12 20.31 -22.56
CA TYR A 430 6.28 20.21 -24.02
C TYR A 430 5.09 19.56 -24.73
N LYS A 431 4.36 18.67 -24.06
CA LYS A 431 3.12 18.08 -24.59
C LYS A 431 1.91 19.03 -24.51
N GLY A 432 2.08 20.24 -23.95
CA GLY A 432 0.97 21.19 -23.73
C GLY A 432 0.02 20.78 -22.60
N ASN A 433 0.42 19.81 -21.77
CA ASN A 433 -0.41 19.14 -20.77
C ASN A 433 -0.19 19.70 -19.34
N ILE A 434 -0.01 21.02 -19.16
CA ILE A 434 0.56 21.68 -17.94
C ILE A 434 -0.03 21.27 -16.56
N SER A 435 -1.14 20.54 -16.53
CA SER A 435 -1.37 19.51 -15.52
C SER A 435 -2.33 18.50 -16.10
N VAL A 436 -2.15 17.19 -15.90
CA VAL A 436 -3.00 16.15 -16.52
C VAL A 436 -4.48 16.15 -16.07
N HIS A 437 -5.01 17.23 -15.51
CA HIS A 437 -6.18 17.94 -16.05
C HIS A 437 -6.42 19.20 -15.21
N SER A 438 -5.91 20.36 -15.63
CA SER A 438 -6.48 21.63 -15.17
C SER A 438 -7.82 21.82 -15.88
N ARG A 439 -8.89 21.29 -15.28
CA ARG A 439 -10.23 21.89 -15.30
C ARG A 439 -11.09 21.36 -14.19
#